data_AF-A0A0C4EXG1-F1
#
_entry.id   AF-A0A0C4EXG1-F1
#
_cell.length_a   1.000
_cell.length_b   1.000
_cell.length_c   1.000
_cell.angle_alpha   90.00
_cell.angle_beta   90.00
_cell.angle_gamma   90.00
#
_symmetry.space_group_name_H-M   'P 1'
#
loop_
_entity.id
_entity.type
_entity.pdbx_description
1 polymer ?
#
loop_
_entity_poly.entity_id
_entity_poly.type
_entity_poly.pdbx_seq_one_letter_code
_entity_poly.pdbx_strand_id
1 'polypeptide(L)'
;MLPAPEQVKTINSFFRTFSDLESLNKSPTPSEAEIMLKVLQFLLLMRLEIQRTQRGASAVTEKIEIAKPTVVVDLVALHTKLLVHKLGNNFFDSFESVVPDITFLESGAAMGYFRGAITALPEEDKQSAVHAVLTTILAHEREIFPETVHRSTQFIKICTGFRNSKLLLPEHIATLVNILENPEAALGNSTGRRIQYQLVFYLFDSIKRDTNIMIEALKHSCDRGVFQSKLGFMGMYLKNTGIDS
;
A
#
# COMPACT_ATOMS: atom_id res chain seq x y z
N MET A 1 -15.35 30.37 -14.23
CA MET A 1 -15.20 29.27 -13.24
C MET A 1 -16.45 29.23 -12.39
N LEU A 2 -16.94 28.03 -12.03
CA LEU A 2 -18.07 27.88 -11.11
C LEU A 2 -17.73 28.52 -9.75
N PRO A 3 -18.72 29.04 -9.00
CA PRO A 3 -18.55 29.42 -7.59
C PRO A 3 -18.04 28.27 -6.73
N ALA A 4 -17.29 28.58 -5.68
CA ALA A 4 -16.66 27.56 -4.83
C ALA A 4 -17.62 26.51 -4.23
N PRO A 5 -18.84 26.87 -3.74
CA PRO A 5 -19.81 25.88 -3.27
C PRO A 5 -20.27 24.92 -4.36
N GLU A 6 -20.40 25.41 -5.60
CA GLU A 6 -20.78 24.59 -6.75
C GLU A 6 -19.65 23.64 -7.16
N GLN A 7 -18.40 24.11 -7.16
CA GLN A 7 -17.23 23.24 -7.40
C GLN A 7 -17.17 22.07 -6.39
N VAL A 8 -17.37 22.37 -5.09
CA VAL A 8 -17.40 21.35 -4.02
C VAL A 8 -18.58 20.38 -4.22
N LYS A 9 -19.76 20.88 -4.57
CA LYS A 9 -20.92 20.02 -4.86
C LYS A 9 -20.64 19.10 -6.05
N THR A 10 -20.05 19.62 -7.11
CA THR A 10 -19.72 18.86 -8.32
C THR A 10 -18.71 17.76 -8.03
N ILE A 11 -17.61 18.06 -7.33
CA ILE A 11 -16.60 17.03 -7.03
C ILE A 11 -17.14 15.95 -6.09
N ASN A 12 -17.93 16.31 -5.07
CA ASN A 12 -18.53 15.33 -4.17
C ASN A 12 -19.57 14.46 -4.91
N SER A 13 -20.36 15.04 -5.82
CA SER A 13 -21.27 14.26 -6.66
C SER A 13 -20.51 13.29 -7.56
N PHE A 14 -19.44 13.74 -8.21
CA PHE A 14 -18.65 12.90 -9.09
C PHE A 14 -17.94 11.78 -8.33
N PHE A 15 -17.40 12.08 -7.15
CA PHE A 15 -16.82 11.08 -6.25
C PHE A 15 -17.82 9.98 -5.89
N ARG A 16 -19.03 10.34 -5.47
CA ARG A 16 -20.06 9.35 -5.11
C ARG A 16 -20.45 8.47 -6.29
N THR A 17 -20.63 9.04 -7.48
CA THR A 17 -20.89 8.26 -8.71
C THR A 17 -19.74 7.30 -9.02
N PHE A 18 -18.49 7.73 -8.84
CA PHE A 18 -17.34 6.86 -9.03
C PHE A 18 -17.28 5.73 -7.99
N SER A 19 -17.58 6.02 -6.72
CA SER A 19 -17.67 5.01 -5.66
C SER A 19 -18.76 3.98 -5.94
N ASP A 20 -19.92 4.41 -6.44
CA ASP A 20 -21.01 3.50 -6.83
C ASP A 20 -20.56 2.57 -7.98
N LEU A 21 -19.87 3.12 -9.00
CA LEU A 21 -19.32 2.34 -10.11
C LEU A 21 -18.29 1.30 -9.63
N GLU A 22 -17.39 1.68 -8.73
CA GLU A 22 -16.40 0.78 -8.14
C GLU A 22 -17.06 -0.36 -7.37
N SER A 23 -18.08 -0.05 -6.58
CA SER A 23 -18.80 -1.05 -5.78
C SER A 23 -19.49 -2.12 -6.63
N LEU A 24 -19.89 -1.77 -7.86
CA LEU A 24 -20.48 -2.67 -8.84
C LEU A 24 -19.41 -3.50 -9.55
N ASN A 25 -18.23 -2.92 -9.83
CA ASN A 25 -17.14 -3.62 -10.50
C ASN A 25 -16.12 -4.20 -9.50
N LYS A 26 -16.54 -5.24 -8.78
CA LYS A 26 -15.73 -5.86 -7.73
C LYS A 26 -14.41 -6.47 -8.22
N SER A 27 -14.34 -6.88 -9.49
CA SER A 27 -13.18 -7.53 -10.10
C SER A 27 -12.99 -7.04 -11.55
N PRO A 28 -12.49 -5.81 -11.75
CA PRO A 28 -12.33 -5.22 -13.08
C PRO A 28 -11.33 -6.00 -13.93
N THR A 29 -11.57 -6.03 -15.24
CA THR A 29 -10.54 -6.45 -16.21
C THR A 29 -9.36 -5.46 -16.20
N PRO A 30 -8.17 -5.83 -16.71
CA PRO A 30 -7.02 -4.92 -16.77
C PRO A 30 -7.34 -3.58 -17.47
N SER A 31 -8.09 -3.62 -18.57
CA SER A 31 -8.51 -2.41 -19.31
C SER A 31 -9.49 -1.55 -18.52
N GLU A 32 -10.45 -2.17 -17.84
CA GLU A 32 -11.38 -1.46 -16.95
C GLU A 32 -10.63 -0.82 -15.78
N ALA A 33 -9.67 -1.54 -15.19
CA ALA A 33 -8.83 -1.02 -14.11
C ALA A 33 -8.01 0.20 -14.56
N GLU A 34 -7.47 0.18 -15.78
CA GLU A 34 -6.77 1.33 -16.37
C GLU A 34 -7.71 2.54 -16.54
N ILE A 35 -8.93 2.33 -17.03
CA ILE A 35 -9.93 3.40 -17.15
C ILE A 35 -10.27 3.97 -15.77
N MET A 36 -10.53 3.10 -14.78
CA MET A 36 -10.83 3.52 -13.41
C MET A 36 -9.67 4.29 -12.77
N LEU A 37 -8.42 3.92 -13.04
CA LEU A 37 -7.24 4.68 -12.61
C LEU A 37 -7.23 6.10 -13.18
N LYS A 38 -7.56 6.26 -14.47
CA LYS A 38 -7.65 7.59 -15.11
C LYS A 38 -8.77 8.44 -14.51
N VAL A 39 -9.92 7.83 -14.18
CA VAL A 39 -11.03 8.52 -13.49
C VAL A 39 -10.62 8.95 -12.08
N LEU A 40 -9.96 8.07 -11.33
CA LEU A 40 -9.43 8.38 -10.00
C LEU A 40 -8.39 9.51 -10.04
N GLN A 41 -7.47 9.47 -11.00
CA GLN A 41 -6.51 10.54 -11.23
C GLN A 41 -7.21 11.88 -11.51
N PHE A 42 -8.25 11.88 -12.36
CA PHE A 42 -9.04 13.07 -12.65
C PHE A 42 -9.72 13.64 -11.40
N LEU A 43 -10.30 12.78 -10.55
CA LEU A 43 -10.86 13.16 -9.25
C LEU A 43 -9.83 13.86 -8.35
N LEU A 44 -8.63 13.30 -8.23
CA LEU A 44 -7.56 13.86 -7.40
C LEU A 44 -7.05 15.20 -7.96
N LEU A 45 -6.95 15.32 -9.28
CA LEU A 45 -6.59 16.57 -9.95
C LEU A 45 -7.64 17.67 -9.72
N MET A 46 -8.93 17.34 -9.81
CA MET A 46 -9.99 18.29 -9.50
C MET A 46 -9.91 18.77 -8.05
N ARG A 47 -9.67 17.87 -7.09
CA ARG A 47 -9.45 18.25 -5.68
C ARG A 47 -8.30 19.22 -5.55
N LEU A 48 -7.16 18.89 -6.17
CA LEU A 48 -5.96 19.74 -6.11
C LEU A 48 -6.25 21.14 -6.66
N GLU A 49 -6.98 21.23 -7.77
CA GLU A 49 -7.33 22.50 -8.39
C GLU A 49 -8.30 23.33 -7.53
N ILE A 50 -9.30 22.71 -6.91
CA ILE A 50 -10.18 23.40 -5.97
C ILE A 50 -9.37 23.89 -4.76
N GLN A 51 -8.50 23.06 -4.19
CA GLN A 51 -7.64 23.46 -3.08
C GLN A 51 -6.69 24.63 -3.45
N ARG A 52 -6.16 24.62 -4.67
CA ARG A 52 -5.28 25.69 -5.18
C ARG A 52 -6.03 27.01 -5.32
N THR A 53 -7.24 26.97 -5.86
CA THR A 53 -8.05 28.17 -6.14
C THR A 53 -8.75 28.71 -4.88
N GLN A 54 -8.98 27.87 -3.88
CA GLN A 54 -9.57 28.24 -2.58
C GLN A 54 -8.53 28.34 -1.46
N ARG A 55 -7.26 28.58 -1.80
CA ARG A 55 -6.16 28.69 -0.84
C ARG A 55 -6.49 29.76 0.22
N GLY A 56 -6.53 29.36 1.48
CA GLY A 56 -6.87 30.22 2.63
C GLY A 56 -8.34 30.18 3.07
N ALA A 57 -9.23 29.52 2.33
CA ALA A 57 -10.64 29.33 2.70
C ALA A 57 -10.88 27.91 3.25
N SER A 58 -10.41 27.63 4.47
CA SER A 58 -10.46 26.28 5.06
C SER A 58 -11.88 25.69 5.08
N ALA A 59 -12.88 26.52 5.38
CA ALA A 59 -14.30 26.14 5.42
C ALA A 59 -14.86 25.62 4.09
N VAL A 60 -14.22 25.93 2.96
CA VAL A 60 -14.57 25.38 1.64
C VAL A 60 -13.84 24.06 1.41
N THR A 61 -12.54 24.01 1.69
CA THR A 61 -11.73 22.81 1.45
C THR A 61 -12.08 21.65 2.40
N GLU A 62 -12.55 21.94 3.61
CA GLU A 62 -13.03 20.96 4.59
C GLU A 62 -14.30 20.21 4.14
N LYS A 63 -15.06 20.79 3.19
CA LYS A 63 -16.28 20.19 2.65
C LYS A 63 -16.01 19.23 1.49
N ILE A 64 -14.79 19.14 1.00
CA ILE A 64 -14.40 18.21 -0.07
C ILE A 64 -14.29 16.81 0.52
N GLU A 65 -15.19 15.90 0.15
CA GLU A 65 -15.28 14.57 0.75
C GLU A 65 -14.01 13.75 0.52
N ILE A 66 -13.45 13.81 -0.68
CA ILE A 66 -12.21 13.10 -1.05
C ILE A 66 -10.94 13.68 -0.43
N ALA A 67 -11.06 14.74 0.37
CA ALA A 67 -9.96 15.27 1.16
C ALA A 67 -9.97 14.76 2.61
N LYS A 68 -11.02 14.06 3.04
CA LYS A 68 -11.12 13.52 4.41
C LYS A 68 -10.10 12.38 4.61
N PRO A 69 -9.44 12.28 5.77
CA PRO A 69 -8.38 11.30 6.00
C PRO A 69 -8.77 9.86 5.70
N THR A 70 -9.91 9.40 6.23
CA THR A 70 -10.40 8.03 6.00
C THR A 70 -10.66 7.76 4.52
N VAL A 71 -11.23 8.73 3.81
CA VAL A 71 -11.49 8.62 2.36
C VAL A 71 -10.20 8.57 1.57
N VAL A 72 -9.16 9.31 1.97
CA VAL A 72 -7.85 9.24 1.32
C VAL A 72 -7.25 7.84 1.48
N VAL A 73 -7.34 7.24 2.68
CA VAL A 73 -6.88 5.86 2.92
C VAL A 73 -7.63 4.87 2.03
N ASP A 74 -8.96 5.00 1.92
CA ASP A 74 -9.78 4.14 1.05
C ASP A 74 -9.40 4.30 -0.43
N LEU A 75 -9.12 5.53 -0.87
CA LEU A 75 -8.69 5.82 -2.25
C LEU A 75 -7.29 5.27 -2.54
N VAL A 76 -6.38 5.23 -1.57
CA VAL A 76 -5.07 4.56 -1.70
C VAL A 76 -5.25 3.05 -1.84
N ALA A 77 -6.15 2.46 -1.04
CA ALA A 77 -6.49 1.05 -1.16
C ALA A 77 -7.05 0.73 -2.55
N LEU A 78 -7.99 1.54 -3.03
CA LEU A 78 -8.57 1.41 -4.36
C LEU A 78 -7.51 1.57 -5.47
N HIS A 79 -6.66 2.60 -5.39
CA HIS A 79 -5.58 2.81 -6.35
C HIS A 79 -4.68 1.57 -6.45
N THR A 80 -4.30 1.01 -5.29
CA THR A 80 -3.49 -0.22 -5.21
C THR A 80 -4.20 -1.40 -5.86
N LYS A 81 -5.49 -1.61 -5.56
CA LYS A 81 -6.32 -2.68 -6.14
C LYS A 81 -6.33 -2.59 -7.67
N LEU A 82 -6.58 -1.39 -8.21
CA LEU A 82 -6.62 -1.18 -9.65
C LEU A 82 -5.24 -1.40 -10.31
N LEU A 83 -4.15 -1.01 -9.65
CA LEU A 83 -2.80 -1.32 -10.13
C LEU A 83 -2.53 -2.83 -10.15
N VAL A 84 -2.98 -3.58 -9.14
CA VAL A 84 -2.87 -5.05 -9.15
C VAL A 84 -3.64 -5.65 -10.33
N HIS A 85 -4.88 -5.24 -10.57
CA HIS A 85 -5.65 -5.72 -11.72
C HIS A 85 -5.05 -5.33 -13.07
N LYS A 86 -4.49 -4.12 -13.17
CA LYS A 86 -3.82 -3.64 -14.40
C LYS A 86 -2.54 -4.41 -14.70
N LEU A 87 -1.71 -4.64 -13.68
CA LEU A 87 -0.33 -5.15 -13.84
C LEU A 87 -0.23 -6.68 -13.67
N GLY A 88 -1.14 -7.28 -12.91
CA GLY A 88 -1.15 -8.70 -12.59
C GLY A 88 0.18 -9.18 -12.02
N ASN A 89 0.76 -10.19 -12.66
CA ASN A 89 2.05 -10.79 -12.26
C ASN A 89 3.24 -9.85 -12.43
N ASN A 90 3.12 -8.76 -13.18
CA ASN A 90 4.16 -7.74 -13.34
C ASN A 90 4.11 -6.67 -12.24
N PHE A 91 3.20 -6.78 -11.27
CA PHE A 91 3.02 -5.76 -10.23
C PHE A 91 4.32 -5.44 -9.49
N PHE A 92 5.17 -6.42 -9.15
CA PHE A 92 6.42 -6.14 -8.43
C PHE A 92 7.60 -5.76 -9.33
N ASP A 93 7.42 -5.79 -10.64
CA ASP A 93 8.47 -5.51 -11.64
C ASP A 93 8.19 -4.21 -12.42
N SER A 94 6.98 -3.66 -12.27
CA SER A 94 6.57 -2.42 -12.94
C SER A 94 6.93 -1.17 -12.12
N PHE A 95 7.47 -0.17 -12.80
CA PHE A 95 7.68 1.18 -12.24
C PHE A 95 6.37 1.90 -11.90
N GLU A 96 5.25 1.49 -12.52
CA GLU A 96 3.92 2.04 -12.21
C GLU A 96 3.33 1.48 -10.91
N SER A 97 4.01 0.54 -10.26
CA SER A 97 3.54 -0.11 -9.06
C SER A 97 3.67 0.76 -7.81
N VAL A 98 3.05 0.30 -6.73
CA VAL A 98 3.09 0.96 -5.43
C VAL A 98 3.89 0.14 -4.43
N VAL A 99 4.77 0.83 -3.69
CA VAL A 99 5.50 0.25 -2.56
C VAL A 99 4.77 0.60 -1.26
N PRO A 100 4.50 -0.38 -0.37
CA PRO A 100 3.89 -0.15 0.94
C PRO A 100 4.89 0.45 1.94
N ASP A 101 5.33 1.67 1.68
CA ASP A 101 6.23 2.45 2.53
C ASP A 101 5.79 3.91 2.54
N ILE A 102 5.79 4.55 3.72
CA ILE A 102 5.26 5.91 3.83
C ILE A 102 6.05 6.93 3.01
N THR A 103 7.38 6.79 2.93
CA THR A 103 8.21 7.70 2.12
C THR A 103 7.87 7.54 0.65
N PHE A 104 7.64 6.31 0.19
CA PHE A 104 7.12 6.06 -1.16
C PHE A 104 5.72 6.64 -1.36
N LEU A 105 4.78 6.45 -0.43
CA LEU A 105 3.42 6.99 -0.58
C LEU A 105 3.39 8.54 -0.64
N GLU A 106 4.35 9.20 -0.01
CA GLU A 106 4.49 10.66 -0.05
C GLU A 106 5.19 11.16 -1.32
N SER A 107 6.11 10.38 -1.91
CA SER A 107 7.03 10.91 -2.93
C SER A 107 7.15 10.10 -4.23
N GLY A 108 6.81 8.81 -4.23
CA GLY A 108 6.95 7.91 -5.36
C GLY A 108 6.11 8.31 -6.57
N ALA A 109 6.60 7.97 -7.76
CA ALA A 109 5.99 8.39 -9.04
C ALA A 109 4.54 7.91 -9.20
N ALA A 110 4.27 6.64 -8.88
CA ALA A 110 2.92 6.07 -8.92
C ALA A 110 1.93 6.81 -8.01
N MET A 111 2.42 7.44 -6.93
CA MET A 111 1.64 8.16 -5.94
C MET A 111 1.59 9.67 -6.20
N GLY A 112 2.07 10.15 -7.35
CA GLY A 112 2.19 11.58 -7.66
C GLY A 112 0.90 12.39 -7.45
N TYR A 113 -0.27 11.83 -7.82
CA TYR A 113 -1.58 12.48 -7.63
C TYR A 113 -2.08 12.44 -6.17
N PHE A 114 -1.53 11.54 -5.36
CA PHE A 114 -1.82 11.39 -3.95
C PHE A 114 -0.87 12.16 -3.04
N ARG A 115 0.32 12.57 -3.51
CA ARG A 115 1.37 13.26 -2.74
C ARG A 115 0.81 14.28 -1.74
N GLY A 116 0.07 15.28 -2.24
CA GLY A 116 -0.50 16.33 -1.38
C GLY A 116 -1.60 15.84 -0.42
N ALA A 117 -2.31 14.75 -0.75
CA ALA A 117 -3.27 14.12 0.15
C ALA A 117 -2.56 13.37 1.28
N ILE A 118 -1.56 12.56 0.96
CA ILE A 118 -0.82 11.72 1.92
C ILE A 118 0.02 12.56 2.87
N THR A 119 0.75 13.55 2.35
CA THR A 119 1.56 14.45 3.19
C THR A 119 0.71 15.19 4.23
N ALA A 120 -0.55 15.50 3.90
CA ALA A 120 -1.48 16.21 4.77
C ALA A 120 -2.21 15.32 5.79
N LEU A 121 -2.05 13.99 5.72
CA LEU A 121 -2.66 13.07 6.68
C LEU A 121 -2.01 13.20 8.07
N PRO A 122 -2.78 13.03 9.15
CA PRO A 122 -2.25 12.71 10.47
C PRO A 122 -1.35 11.46 10.43
N GLU A 123 -0.39 11.36 11.35
CA GLU A 123 0.59 10.25 11.35
C GLU A 123 -0.09 8.86 11.50
N GLU A 124 -1.17 8.77 12.27
CA GLU A 124 -1.97 7.54 12.41
C GLU A 124 -2.63 7.11 11.09
N ASP A 125 -3.13 8.08 10.32
CA ASP A 125 -3.76 7.83 9.01
C ASP A 125 -2.70 7.51 7.95
N LYS A 126 -1.49 8.06 8.05
CA LYS A 126 -0.35 7.66 7.21
C LYS A 126 0.00 6.19 7.38
N GLN A 127 0.06 5.71 8.62
CA GLN A 127 0.27 4.28 8.88
C GLN A 127 -0.91 3.44 8.39
N SER A 128 -2.13 3.95 8.54
CA SER A 128 -3.33 3.30 8.00
C SER A 128 -3.29 3.19 6.47
N ALA A 129 -2.75 4.18 5.76
CA ALA A 129 -2.54 4.12 4.31
C ALA A 129 -1.53 3.02 3.93
N VAL A 130 -0.39 2.94 4.62
CA VAL A 130 0.59 1.85 4.39
C VAL A 130 -0.04 0.48 4.63
N HIS A 131 -0.77 0.34 5.73
CA HIS A 131 -1.49 -0.89 6.06
C HIS A 131 -2.54 -1.23 5.00
N ALA A 132 -3.26 -0.24 4.49
CA ALA A 132 -4.25 -0.44 3.42
C ALA A 132 -3.61 -0.94 2.13
N VAL A 133 -2.46 -0.40 1.72
CA VAL A 133 -1.69 -0.91 0.56
C VAL A 133 -1.31 -2.38 0.78
N LEU A 134 -0.73 -2.72 1.93
CA LEU A 134 -0.32 -4.10 2.23
C LEU A 134 -1.49 -5.07 2.21
N THR A 135 -2.58 -4.73 2.90
CA THR A 135 -3.76 -5.58 2.98
C THR A 135 -4.40 -5.77 1.61
N THR A 136 -4.43 -4.73 0.77
CA THR A 136 -4.92 -4.83 -0.61
C THR A 136 -4.05 -5.74 -1.47
N ILE A 137 -2.72 -5.57 -1.44
CA ILE A 137 -1.78 -6.43 -2.18
C ILE A 137 -1.96 -7.89 -1.75
N LEU A 138 -2.05 -8.13 -0.45
CA LEU A 138 -2.28 -9.48 0.07
C LEU A 138 -3.65 -10.02 -0.36
N ALA A 139 -4.72 -9.23 -0.35
CA ALA A 139 -6.05 -9.69 -0.77
C ALA A 139 -6.09 -10.16 -2.24
N HIS A 140 -5.22 -9.59 -3.09
CA HIS A 140 -5.14 -9.89 -4.53
C HIS A 140 -3.90 -10.72 -4.88
N GLU A 141 -3.36 -11.48 -3.92
CA GLU A 141 -2.15 -12.29 -4.11
C GLU A 141 -2.22 -13.26 -5.29
N ARG A 142 -3.42 -13.75 -5.67
CA ARG A 142 -3.59 -14.69 -6.80
C ARG A 142 -3.32 -14.05 -8.16
N GLU A 143 -3.53 -12.74 -8.27
CA GLU A 143 -3.25 -12.00 -9.51
C GLU A 143 -1.75 -11.72 -9.64
N ILE A 144 -1.08 -11.56 -8.51
CA ILE A 144 0.36 -11.28 -8.43
C ILE A 144 1.17 -12.57 -8.54
N PHE A 145 0.72 -13.65 -7.89
CA PHE A 145 1.32 -14.98 -7.96
C PHE A 145 0.44 -15.88 -8.82
N PRO A 146 0.80 -16.12 -10.11
CA PRO A 146 0.09 -17.09 -10.94
C PRO A 146 -0.05 -18.44 -10.23
N GLU A 147 -1.10 -19.21 -10.54
CA GLU A 147 -1.36 -20.53 -9.89
C GLU A 147 -0.19 -21.51 -10.01
N THR A 148 0.66 -21.33 -11.02
CA THR A 148 1.87 -22.12 -11.27
C THR A 148 3.02 -21.80 -10.30
N VAL A 149 2.93 -20.70 -9.55
CA VAL A 149 3.94 -20.27 -8.58
C VAL A 149 3.57 -20.77 -7.18
N HIS A 150 4.26 -21.83 -6.75
CA HIS A 150 4.10 -22.35 -5.39
C HIS A 150 4.57 -21.34 -4.34
N ARG A 151 3.68 -21.04 -3.40
CA ARG A 151 3.95 -20.25 -2.19
C ARG A 151 4.36 -21.17 -1.05
N SER A 152 5.35 -20.77 -0.28
CA SER A 152 5.80 -21.55 0.87
C SER A 152 4.75 -21.55 1.99
N THR A 153 4.69 -22.64 2.74
CA THR A 153 3.81 -22.74 3.93
C THR A 153 4.11 -21.65 4.95
N GLN A 154 5.38 -21.28 5.11
CA GLN A 154 5.80 -20.21 6.02
C GLN A 154 5.25 -18.84 5.58
N PHE A 155 5.33 -18.52 4.29
CA PHE A 155 4.75 -17.30 3.75
C PHE A 155 3.23 -17.24 3.96
N ILE A 156 2.52 -18.33 3.63
CA ILE A 156 1.07 -18.41 3.81
C ILE A 156 0.70 -18.17 5.28
N LYS A 157 1.42 -18.78 6.22
CA LYS A 157 1.21 -18.61 7.66
C LYS A 157 1.32 -17.14 8.09
N ILE A 158 2.33 -16.41 7.61
CA ILE A 158 2.51 -14.98 7.92
C ILE A 158 1.35 -14.16 7.34
N CYS A 159 1.01 -14.36 6.06
CA CYS A 159 -0.06 -13.62 5.40
C CYS A 159 -1.42 -13.85 6.09
N THR A 160 -1.72 -15.08 6.50
CA THR A 160 -2.93 -15.40 7.27
C THR A 160 -2.91 -14.71 8.64
N GLY A 161 -1.79 -14.74 9.36
CA GLY A 161 -1.63 -14.07 10.64
C GLY A 161 -1.87 -12.56 10.53
N PHE A 162 -1.32 -11.92 9.50
CA PHE A 162 -1.47 -10.49 9.26
C PHE A 162 -2.90 -10.09 8.85
N ARG A 163 -3.58 -10.91 8.03
CA ARG A 163 -4.97 -10.65 7.61
C ARG A 163 -5.97 -10.82 8.77
N ASN A 164 -5.75 -11.81 9.63
CA ASN A 164 -6.72 -12.19 10.65
C ASN A 164 -6.51 -11.49 12.01
N SER A 165 -5.33 -10.92 12.26
CA SER A 165 -4.99 -10.35 13.56
C SER A 165 -4.43 -8.94 13.42
N LYS A 166 -4.97 -8.01 14.22
CA LYS A 166 -4.33 -6.69 14.45
C LYS A 166 -2.95 -6.81 15.11
N LEU A 167 -2.61 -7.99 15.65
CA LEU A 167 -1.36 -8.28 16.36
C LEU A 167 -0.78 -9.62 15.89
N LEU A 168 0.40 -9.62 15.29
CA LEU A 168 1.10 -10.87 14.98
C LEU A 168 1.44 -11.60 16.29
N LEU A 169 0.91 -12.81 16.46
CA LEU A 169 1.29 -13.70 17.57
C LEU A 169 2.80 -14.02 17.53
N PRO A 170 3.44 -14.37 18.67
CA PRO A 170 4.87 -14.65 18.74
C PRO A 170 5.36 -15.68 17.71
N GLU A 171 4.57 -16.71 17.41
CA GLU A 171 4.91 -17.72 16.40
C GLU A 171 4.92 -17.18 14.97
N HIS A 172 4.12 -16.13 14.67
CA HIS A 172 4.19 -15.43 13.39
C HIS A 172 5.46 -14.60 13.30
N ILE A 173 5.83 -13.94 14.40
CA ILE A 173 7.07 -13.15 14.50
C ILE A 173 8.29 -14.07 14.33
N ALA A 174 8.31 -15.24 14.99
CA ALA A 174 9.37 -16.22 14.81
C ALA A 174 9.47 -16.72 13.35
N THR A 175 8.33 -17.00 12.71
CA THR A 175 8.29 -17.42 11.30
C THR A 175 8.83 -16.32 10.38
N LEU A 176 8.47 -15.07 10.66
CA LEU A 176 8.93 -13.90 9.93
C LEU A 176 10.44 -13.72 10.07
N VAL A 177 10.99 -13.78 11.28
CA VAL A 177 12.43 -13.68 11.53
C VAL A 177 13.17 -14.79 10.79
N ASN A 178 12.68 -16.03 10.83
CA ASN A 178 13.27 -17.14 10.10
C ASN A 178 13.32 -16.88 8.57
N ILE A 179 12.25 -16.34 7.98
CA ILE A 179 12.26 -15.97 6.55
C ILE A 179 13.25 -14.85 6.28
N LEU A 180 13.31 -13.84 7.14
CA LEU A 180 14.21 -12.70 6.96
C LEU A 180 15.68 -13.09 7.12
N GLU A 181 16.02 -14.03 8.02
CA GLU A 181 17.40 -14.49 8.21
C GLU A 181 17.80 -15.53 7.16
N ASN A 182 16.95 -16.53 6.93
CA ASN A 182 17.24 -17.72 6.13
C ASN A 182 16.24 -17.93 4.96
N PRO A 183 16.11 -16.97 4.03
CA PRO A 183 15.05 -17.00 3.01
C PRO A 183 15.12 -18.22 2.09
N GLU A 184 16.30 -18.75 1.81
CA GLU A 184 16.46 -19.91 0.93
C GLU A 184 15.89 -21.19 1.57
N ALA A 185 16.18 -21.40 2.85
CA ALA A 185 15.66 -22.54 3.60
C ALA A 185 14.16 -22.37 3.90
N ALA A 186 13.73 -21.15 4.19
CA ALA A 186 12.36 -20.85 4.61
C ALA A 186 11.34 -20.82 3.46
N LEU A 187 11.73 -20.27 2.31
CA LEU A 187 10.84 -20.05 1.15
C LEU A 187 11.06 -21.08 0.02
N GLY A 188 12.13 -21.88 0.12
CA GLY A 188 12.53 -22.85 -0.90
C GLY A 188 12.96 -22.20 -2.22
N ASN A 189 13.22 -23.00 -3.25
CA ASN A 189 13.60 -22.51 -4.58
C ASN A 189 12.38 -22.24 -5.48
N SER A 190 11.44 -21.43 -4.99
CA SER A 190 10.26 -21.04 -5.77
C SER A 190 10.57 -19.86 -6.70
N THR A 191 10.02 -19.87 -7.92
CA THR A 191 10.10 -18.74 -8.86
C THR A 191 9.61 -17.42 -8.23
N GLY A 192 8.67 -17.50 -7.29
CA GLY A 192 8.14 -16.37 -6.54
C GLY A 192 8.87 -16.03 -5.23
N ARG A 193 10.04 -16.63 -4.93
CA ARG A 193 10.75 -16.42 -3.67
C ARG A 193 11.07 -14.94 -3.42
N ARG A 194 11.54 -14.23 -4.45
CA ARG A 194 11.84 -12.78 -4.35
C ARG A 194 10.62 -12.02 -3.85
N ILE A 195 9.46 -12.25 -4.47
CA ILE A 195 8.21 -11.55 -4.14
C ILE A 195 7.73 -11.92 -2.74
N GLN A 196 7.79 -13.21 -2.36
CA GLN A 196 7.45 -13.65 -1.00
C GLN A 196 8.33 -12.96 0.05
N TYR A 197 9.64 -12.89 -0.21
CA TYR A 197 10.59 -12.24 0.69
C TYR A 197 10.35 -10.74 0.81
N GLN A 198 10.13 -10.06 -0.32
CA GLN A 198 9.84 -8.63 -0.37
C GLN A 198 8.55 -8.29 0.39
N LEU A 199 7.49 -9.07 0.22
CA LEU A 199 6.25 -8.93 0.97
C LEU A 199 6.45 -9.13 2.47
N VAL A 200 7.18 -10.18 2.89
CA VAL A 200 7.47 -10.43 4.30
C VAL A 200 8.27 -9.28 4.92
N PHE A 201 9.23 -8.72 4.17
CA PHE A 201 9.94 -7.53 4.59
C PHE A 201 9.01 -6.34 4.80
N TYR A 202 8.12 -6.03 3.84
CA TYR A 202 7.20 -4.91 3.99
C TYR A 202 6.21 -5.11 5.14
N LEU A 203 5.73 -6.34 5.35
CA LEU A 203 4.89 -6.66 6.51
C LEU A 203 5.63 -6.36 7.81
N PHE A 204 6.90 -6.78 7.92
CA PHE A 204 7.71 -6.46 9.09
C PHE A 204 7.97 -4.96 9.24
N ASP A 205 8.31 -4.27 8.15
CA ASP A 205 8.60 -2.83 8.16
C ASP A 205 7.41 -2.02 8.66
N SER A 206 6.18 -2.47 8.33
CA SER A 206 4.94 -1.82 8.76
C SER A 206 4.65 -1.96 10.27
N ILE A 207 5.16 -3.01 10.92
CA ILE A 207 4.85 -3.33 12.32
C ILE A 207 6.03 -3.16 13.28
N LYS A 208 7.27 -3.09 12.76
CA LYS A 208 8.49 -3.04 13.60
C LYS A 208 8.60 -1.79 14.49
N ARG A 209 7.76 -0.77 14.25
CA ARG A 209 7.65 0.42 15.11
C ARG A 209 7.05 0.09 16.47
N ASP A 210 6.27 -0.99 16.57
CA ASP A 210 5.83 -1.52 17.86
C ASP A 210 7.04 -2.14 18.58
N THR A 211 7.37 -1.57 19.74
CA THR A 211 8.51 -1.98 20.55
C THR A 211 8.37 -3.44 21.02
N ASN A 212 7.15 -3.91 21.30
CA ASN A 212 6.93 -5.28 21.73
C ASN A 212 7.19 -6.27 20.59
N ILE A 213 6.79 -5.92 19.36
CA ILE A 213 7.06 -6.74 18.18
C ILE A 213 8.56 -6.81 17.91
N MET A 214 9.27 -5.68 18.01
CA MET A 214 10.71 -5.66 17.81
C MET A 214 11.46 -6.43 18.89
N ILE A 215 11.06 -6.30 20.16
CA ILE A 215 11.64 -7.09 21.27
C ILE A 215 11.43 -8.58 21.02
N GLU A 216 10.22 -8.98 20.62
CA GLU A 216 9.94 -10.38 20.33
C GLU A 216 10.76 -10.89 19.14
N ALA A 217 10.87 -10.12 18.06
CA ALA A 217 11.70 -10.48 16.92
C ALA A 217 13.17 -10.70 17.30
N LEU A 218 13.72 -9.85 18.17
CA LEU A 218 15.11 -9.96 18.66
C LEU A 218 15.35 -11.14 19.62
N LYS A 219 14.29 -11.78 20.13
CA LYS A 219 14.42 -13.05 20.87
C LYS A 219 14.59 -14.24 19.92
N HIS A 220 14.00 -14.16 18.73
CA HIS A 220 14.05 -15.23 17.72
C HIS A 220 15.21 -15.08 16.75
N SER A 221 15.84 -13.90 16.65
CA SER A 221 17.00 -13.68 15.78
C SER A 221 18.22 -14.44 16.26
N CYS A 222 18.92 -15.12 15.36
CA CYS A 222 20.18 -15.80 15.68
C CYS A 222 21.29 -14.82 16.10
N ASP A 223 21.36 -13.66 15.45
CA ASP A 223 22.28 -12.57 15.78
C ASP A 223 21.55 -11.22 15.64
N ARG A 224 21.38 -10.53 16.76
CA ARG A 224 20.65 -9.26 16.82
C ARG A 224 21.30 -8.16 15.98
N GLY A 225 22.64 -8.08 15.96
CA GLY A 225 23.37 -7.06 15.22
C GLY A 225 23.29 -7.29 13.72
N VAL A 226 23.44 -8.53 13.29
CA VAL A 226 23.28 -8.92 11.87
C VAL A 226 21.85 -8.73 11.41
N PHE A 227 20.86 -9.15 12.21
CA PHE A 227 19.44 -8.99 11.88
C PHE A 227 19.07 -7.52 11.69
N GLN A 228 19.46 -6.65 12.61
CA GLN A 228 19.22 -5.20 12.49
C GLN A 228 19.94 -4.59 11.29
N SER A 229 21.19 -4.99 11.02
CA SER A 229 21.94 -4.52 9.86
C SER A 229 21.29 -4.93 8.55
N LYS A 230 20.78 -6.17 8.47
CA LYS A 230 20.07 -6.70 7.30
C LYS A 230 18.76 -5.95 7.04
N LEU A 231 18.00 -5.65 8.09
CA LEU A 231 16.80 -4.82 8.01
C LEU A 231 17.11 -3.40 7.52
N GLY A 232 18.19 -2.80 8.01
CA GLY A 232 18.66 -1.49 7.55
C GLY A 232 19.03 -1.50 6.07
N PHE A 233 19.85 -2.47 5.64
CA PHE A 233 20.25 -2.66 4.26
C PHE A 233 19.04 -2.85 3.33
N MET A 234 18.12 -3.74 3.69
CA MET A 234 16.91 -3.98 2.91
C MET A 234 15.99 -2.77 2.84
N GLY A 235 15.88 -2.03 3.95
CA GLY A 235 15.13 -0.78 3.99
C GLY A 235 15.68 0.23 3.01
N MET A 236 17.01 0.37 2.92
CA MET A 236 17.63 1.24 1.92
C MET A 236 17.41 0.73 0.49
N TYR A 237 17.63 -0.55 0.25
CA TYR A 237 17.55 -1.14 -1.09
C TYR A 237 16.13 -1.05 -1.67
N LEU A 238 15.12 -1.49 -0.92
CA LEU A 238 13.74 -1.55 -1.40
C LEU A 238 13.03 -0.19 -1.44
N LYS A 239 13.52 0.80 -0.68
CA LYS A 239 12.99 2.18 -0.71
C LYS A 239 13.60 2.99 -1.85
N ASN A 240 14.90 2.83 -2.12
CA ASN A 240 15.56 3.56 -3.21
C ASN A 240 15.13 3.07 -4.61
N THR A 241 14.84 1.77 -4.78
CA THR A 241 14.35 1.26 -6.07
C THR A 241 13.00 1.83 -6.50
N GLY A 242 12.21 2.38 -5.57
CA GLY A 242 10.91 3.00 -5.88
C GLY A 242 10.94 4.54 -6.00
N ILE A 243 12.04 5.19 -5.64
CA ILE A 243 12.14 6.67 -5.67
C ILE A 243 12.80 7.18 -6.97
N ASP A 244 13.69 6.38 -7.55
CA ASP A 244 14.47 6.73 -8.75
C ASP A 244 13.98 6.08 -10.06
N SER A 245 12.79 5.44 -10.06
CA SER A 245 12.12 4.90 -11.26
C SER A 245 10.91 5.71 -11.68
#